data_AF-A0A7W0VA51-F1
#
_entry.id   AF-A0A7W0VA51-F1
#
_cell.length_a   1.000
_cell.length_b   1.000
_cell.length_c   1.000
_cell.angle_alpha   90.00
_cell.angle_beta   90.00
_cell.angle_gamma   90.00
#
_symmetry.space_group_name_H-M   'P 1'
#
loop_
_entity.id
_entity.type
_entity.pdbx_description
1 polymer ?
#
loop_
_entity_poly.entity_id
_entity_poly.type
_entity_poly.pdbx_seq_one_letter_code
_entity_poly.pdbx_strand_id
1 'polypeptide(L)'
;MKLDAADFSALEDPERLAILEALVVGVIADGHINARESRHFDELVLGLPWGFDSAVLRVMIQGAHERLANLRTPVEIHDYLVTLAHRLPSESLREKVVFTMATLMHSDGDFNRAEKNVVGAFVVAFGIPSDRVAAINDALHGSEKQP
;
A
#
# COMPACT_ATOMS: atom_id res chain seq x y z
N MET A 1 -12.50 1.82 -6.66
CA MET A 1 -11.47 2.51 -5.85
C MET A 1 -10.20 1.68 -5.68
N LYS A 2 -10.20 0.36 -5.95
CA LYS A 2 -8.97 -0.44 -5.96
C LYS A 2 -8.08 -0.15 -7.17
N LEU A 3 -6.78 -0.43 -7.03
CA LEU A 3 -5.85 -0.58 -8.14
C LEU A 3 -6.39 -1.62 -9.14
N ASP A 4 -6.31 -1.29 -10.43
CA ASP A 4 -6.78 -2.13 -11.52
C ASP A 4 -5.79 -2.17 -12.70
N ALA A 5 -6.07 -3.01 -13.70
CA ALA A 5 -5.14 -3.21 -14.82
C ALA A 5 -4.92 -1.96 -15.68
N ALA A 6 -5.88 -1.03 -15.73
CA ALA A 6 -5.73 0.20 -16.48
C ALA A 6 -4.80 1.19 -15.78
N ASP A 7 -4.70 1.12 -14.44
CA ASP A 7 -3.67 1.86 -13.73
C ASP A 7 -2.29 1.41 -14.17
N PHE A 8 -2.00 0.10 -14.14
CA PHE A 8 -0.66 -0.45 -14.42
C PHE A 8 -0.17 -0.28 -15.87
N SER A 9 -1.09 -0.24 -16.83
CA SER A 9 -0.73 -0.05 -18.25
C SER A 9 -0.21 1.36 -18.53
N ALA A 10 -0.58 2.33 -17.71
CA ALA A 10 -0.13 3.72 -17.81
C ALA A 10 1.13 4.02 -16.98
N LEU A 11 1.60 3.06 -16.17
CA LEU A 11 2.75 3.27 -15.28
C LEU A 11 4.08 2.92 -15.92
N GLU A 12 5.09 3.73 -15.61
CA GLU A 12 6.49 3.40 -15.83
C GLU A 12 7.05 2.57 -14.66
N ASP A 13 8.16 1.86 -14.88
CA ASP A 13 8.77 0.98 -13.87
C ASP A 13 9.04 1.65 -12.51
N PRO A 14 9.51 2.90 -12.42
CA PRO A 14 9.69 3.59 -11.14
C PRO A 14 8.38 3.81 -10.38
N GLU A 15 7.26 3.97 -11.07
CA GLU A 15 5.95 4.22 -10.47
C GLU A 15 5.35 2.90 -9.97
N ARG A 16 5.48 1.83 -10.76
CA ARG A 16 5.14 0.47 -10.33
C ARG A 16 5.93 0.09 -9.07
N LEU A 17 7.23 0.37 -9.04
CA LEU A 17 8.04 0.10 -7.86
C LEU A 17 7.57 0.93 -6.65
N ALA A 18 7.14 2.18 -6.84
CA ALA A 18 6.62 3.00 -5.74
C ALA A 18 5.32 2.43 -5.15
N ILE A 19 4.43 1.89 -5.99
CA ILE A 19 3.23 1.18 -5.54
C ILE A 19 3.62 -0.05 -4.73
N LEU A 20 4.52 -0.88 -5.25
CA LEU A 20 4.97 -2.08 -4.55
C LEU A 20 5.58 -1.75 -3.19
N GLU A 21 6.45 -0.75 -3.14
CA GLU A 21 7.07 -0.26 -1.90
C GLU A 21 6.02 0.24 -0.89
N ALA A 22 5.00 0.98 -1.35
CA ALA A 22 3.91 1.44 -0.50
C ALA A 22 3.11 0.26 0.10
N LEU A 23 2.79 -0.75 -0.72
CA LEU A 23 2.06 -1.94 -0.26
C LEU A 23 2.90 -2.75 0.75
N VAL A 24 4.20 -2.89 0.51
CA VAL A 24 5.12 -3.56 1.44
C VAL A 24 5.14 -2.84 2.79
N VAL A 25 5.28 -1.51 2.81
CA VAL A 25 5.27 -0.74 4.07
C VAL A 25 4.01 -1.04 4.87
N GLY A 26 2.83 -1.01 4.23
CA GLY A 26 1.56 -1.26 4.92
C GLY A 26 1.54 -2.62 5.64
N VAL A 27 2.10 -3.66 5.02
CA VAL A 27 2.10 -5.02 5.56
C VAL A 27 3.18 -5.24 6.63
N ILE A 28 4.32 -4.56 6.57
CA ILE A 28 5.38 -4.75 7.57
C ILE A 28 5.29 -3.81 8.78
N ALA A 29 4.39 -2.83 8.76
CA ALA A 29 4.49 -1.68 9.66
C ALA A 29 4.17 -1.98 11.13
N ASP A 30 3.51 -3.09 11.44
CA ASP A 30 3.32 -3.59 12.81
C ASP A 30 4.52 -4.41 13.33
N GLY A 31 5.54 -4.62 12.48
CA GLY A 31 6.74 -5.39 12.77
C GLY A 31 6.54 -6.91 12.78
N HIS A 32 5.33 -7.41 12.49
CA HIS A 32 4.98 -8.82 12.59
C HIS A 32 4.11 -9.28 11.43
N ILE A 33 4.73 -9.60 10.28
CA ILE A 33 4.00 -10.32 9.25
C ILE A 33 3.69 -11.74 9.74
N ASN A 34 2.42 -12.05 9.95
CA ASN A 34 1.99 -13.42 10.16
C ASN A 34 1.78 -14.16 8.83
N ALA A 35 1.69 -15.50 8.88
CA ALA A 35 1.59 -16.32 7.67
C ALA A 35 0.31 -16.06 6.84
N ARG A 36 -0.74 -15.51 7.45
CA ARG A 36 -2.00 -15.14 6.77
C ARG A 36 -1.84 -13.84 6.01
N GLU A 37 -1.28 -12.81 6.63
CA GLU A 37 -0.95 -11.53 5.98
C GLU A 37 0.04 -11.72 4.84
N SER A 38 1.09 -12.52 5.04
CA SER A 38 2.05 -12.84 3.99
C SER A 38 1.37 -13.49 2.78
N ARG A 39 0.44 -14.42 3.01
CA ARG A 39 -0.28 -15.09 1.92
C ARG A 39 -1.23 -14.13 1.21
N HIS A 40 -1.96 -13.31 1.96
CA HIS A 40 -2.89 -12.34 1.38
C HIS A 40 -2.15 -11.25 0.58
N PHE A 41 -1.00 -10.81 1.09
CA PHE A 41 -0.09 -9.93 0.37
C PHE A 41 0.41 -10.60 -0.92
N ASP A 42 0.91 -11.83 -0.86
CA ASP A 42 1.36 -12.58 -2.04
C ASP A 42 0.22 -12.74 -3.06
N GLU A 43 -0.99 -13.10 -2.62
CA GLU A 43 -2.17 -13.25 -3.50
C GLU A 43 -2.55 -11.93 -4.18
N LEU A 44 -2.60 -10.83 -3.43
CA LEU A 44 -2.96 -9.53 -3.99
C LEU A 44 -1.86 -9.01 -4.91
N VAL A 45 -0.60 -9.04 -4.45
CA VAL A 45 0.54 -8.57 -5.22
C VAL A 45 0.70 -9.42 -6.47
N LEU A 46 0.74 -10.74 -6.39
CA LEU A 46 0.84 -11.58 -7.61
C LEU A 46 -0.40 -11.47 -8.51
N GLY A 47 -1.54 -11.04 -7.99
CA GLY A 47 -2.77 -10.79 -8.76
C GLY A 47 -2.77 -9.48 -9.55
N LEU A 48 -1.84 -8.56 -9.29
CA LEU A 48 -1.74 -7.29 -10.01
C LEU A 48 -0.88 -7.42 -11.27
N PRO A 49 -1.22 -6.73 -12.37
CA PRO A 49 -0.52 -6.85 -13.65
C PRO A 49 0.74 -5.98 -13.68
N TRP A 50 1.74 -6.34 -12.87
CA TRP A 50 3.00 -5.59 -12.76
C TRP A 50 3.82 -5.50 -14.05
N GLY A 51 3.60 -6.42 -14.99
CA GLY A 51 4.44 -6.51 -16.20
C GLY A 51 5.86 -7.06 -15.93
N PHE A 52 6.14 -7.52 -14.71
CA PHE A 52 7.41 -8.13 -14.33
C PHE A 52 7.30 -9.65 -14.19
N ASP A 53 8.43 -10.33 -14.37
CA ASP A 53 8.54 -11.74 -13.99
C ASP A 53 8.42 -11.92 -12.47
N SER A 54 7.85 -13.05 -12.05
CA SER A 54 7.65 -13.38 -10.64
C SER A 54 8.94 -13.37 -9.81
N ALA A 55 10.09 -13.75 -10.40
CA ALA A 55 11.37 -13.72 -9.72
C ALA A 55 11.84 -12.27 -9.49
N VAL A 56 11.62 -11.38 -10.47
CA VAL A 56 11.93 -9.95 -10.35
C VAL A 56 11.07 -9.32 -9.26
N LEU A 57 9.78 -9.65 -9.22
CA LEU A 57 8.86 -9.13 -8.20
C LEU A 57 9.30 -9.53 -6.79
N ARG A 58 9.74 -10.78 -6.59
CA ARG A 58 10.29 -11.23 -5.29
C ARG A 58 11.54 -10.46 -4.88
N VAL A 59 12.45 -10.20 -5.83
CA VAL A 59 13.65 -9.38 -5.57
C VAL A 59 13.28 -7.95 -5.20
N MET A 60 12.29 -7.36 -5.86
CA MET A 60 11.82 -6.01 -5.53
C MET A 60 11.18 -5.94 -4.14
N ILE A 61 10.35 -6.93 -3.77
CA ILE A 61 9.77 -7.05 -2.42
C ILE A 61 10.88 -7.13 -1.37
N GLN A 62 11.88 -7.99 -1.59
CA GLN A 62 13.02 -8.13 -0.68
C GLN A 62 13.81 -6.82 -0.54
N GLY A 63 14.08 -6.13 -1.66
CA GLY A 63 14.75 -4.83 -1.63
C GLY A 63 13.94 -3.76 -0.90
N ALA A 64 12.61 -3.77 -1.01
CA ALA A 64 11.74 -2.88 -0.26
C ALA A 64 11.82 -3.18 1.25
N HIS A 65 11.79 -4.46 1.65
CA HIS A 65 11.99 -4.86 3.05
C HIS A 65 13.33 -4.35 3.62
N GLU A 66 14.42 -4.50 2.86
CA GLU A 66 15.75 -4.03 3.29
C GLU A 66 15.83 -2.51 3.44
N ARG A 67 15.23 -1.75 2.51
CA ARG A 67 15.15 -0.29 2.61
C ARG A 67 14.39 0.13 3.87
N LEU A 68 13.26 -0.53 4.14
CA LEU A 68 12.41 -0.20 5.28
C LEU A 68 13.04 -0.59 6.62
N ALA A 69 13.76 -1.71 6.67
CA ALA A 69 14.50 -2.13 7.87
C ALA A 69 15.59 -1.14 8.29
N ASN A 70 16.03 -0.27 7.37
CA ASN A 70 17.01 0.79 7.64
C ASN A 70 16.38 2.09 8.13
N LEU A 71 15.06 2.26 8.04
CA LEU A 71 14.37 3.44 8.59
C LEU A 71 14.21 3.26 10.10
N ARG A 72 14.78 4.17 10.90
CA ARG A 72 14.84 4.05 12.36
C ARG A 72 14.01 5.10 13.08
N THR A 73 13.71 6.20 12.42
CA THR A 73 13.03 7.35 13.03
C THR A 73 11.72 7.67 12.31
N PRO A 74 10.74 8.27 13.02
CA PRO A 74 9.49 8.73 12.40
C PRO A 74 9.71 9.71 11.23
N VAL A 75 10.77 10.53 11.29
CA VAL A 75 11.11 11.49 10.23
C VAL A 75 11.58 10.75 8.98
N GLU A 76 12.48 9.77 9.11
CA GLU A 76 12.94 8.96 7.97
C GLU A 76 11.79 8.19 7.31
N ILE A 77 10.86 7.66 8.11
CA ILE A 77 9.66 6.99 7.61
C ILE A 77 8.78 8.00 6.84
N HIS A 78 8.52 9.16 7.42
CA HIS A 78 7.73 10.21 6.76
C HIS A 78 8.36 10.66 5.44
N ASP A 79 9.67 10.96 5.43
CA ASP A 79 10.37 11.43 4.23
C ASP A 79 10.40 10.36 3.13
N TYR A 80 10.51 9.08 3.52
CA TYR A 80 10.36 7.97 2.61
C TYR A 80 8.96 7.91 1.99
N LEU A 81 7.90 8.04 2.81
CA LEU A 81 6.52 8.05 2.31
C LEU A 81 6.25 9.25 1.38
N VAL A 82 6.79 10.43 1.67
CA VAL A 82 6.72 11.60 0.79
C VAL A 82 7.45 11.34 -0.54
N THR A 83 8.60 10.66 -0.49
CA THR A 83 9.32 10.25 -1.71
C THR A 83 8.49 9.28 -2.56
N LEU A 84 7.78 8.33 -1.94
CA LEU A 84 6.85 7.47 -2.66
C LEU A 84 5.70 8.29 -3.28
N ALA A 85 5.12 9.23 -2.54
CA ALA A 85 4.04 10.09 -3.04
C ALA A 85 4.45 10.86 -4.30
N HIS A 86 5.67 11.41 -4.36
CA HIS A 86 6.17 12.12 -5.53
C HIS A 86 6.39 11.23 -6.77
N ARG A 87 6.60 9.92 -6.56
CA ARG A 87 6.74 8.94 -7.64
C ARG A 87 5.40 8.42 -8.16
N LEU A 88 4.29 8.80 -7.52
CA LEU A 88 2.95 8.44 -7.96
C LEU A 88 2.36 9.62 -8.75
N PRO A 89 2.12 9.47 -10.07
CA PRO A 89 1.84 10.60 -10.96
C PRO A 89 0.51 11.33 -10.73
N SER A 90 -0.42 10.74 -9.95
CA SER A 90 -1.73 11.35 -9.72
C SER A 90 -2.24 11.17 -8.29
N GLU A 91 -3.09 12.11 -7.87
CA GLU A 91 -3.86 12.00 -6.63
C GLU A 91 -4.75 10.75 -6.62
N SER A 92 -5.43 10.48 -7.74
CA SER A 92 -6.28 9.28 -7.85
C SER A 92 -5.47 8.00 -7.63
N LEU A 93 -4.26 7.91 -8.17
CA LEU A 93 -3.40 6.75 -7.93
C LEU A 93 -2.97 6.64 -6.46
N ARG A 94 -2.59 7.76 -5.83
CA ARG A 94 -2.28 7.82 -4.40
C ARG A 94 -3.44 7.31 -3.55
N GLU A 95 -4.67 7.74 -3.83
CA GLU A 95 -5.87 7.23 -3.15
C GLU A 95 -6.07 5.72 -3.35
N LYS A 96 -5.94 5.24 -4.59
CA LYS A 96 -6.09 3.81 -4.91
C LYS A 96 -5.05 2.96 -4.16
N VAL A 97 -3.81 3.45 -4.05
CA VAL A 97 -2.75 2.80 -3.27
C VAL A 97 -3.12 2.73 -1.79
N VAL A 98 -3.56 3.83 -1.18
CA VAL A 98 -4.00 3.85 0.23
C VAL A 98 -5.19 2.92 0.46
N PHE A 99 -6.19 2.92 -0.44
CA PHE A 99 -7.34 2.03 -0.34
C PHE A 99 -6.93 0.55 -0.45
N THR A 100 -6.11 0.19 -1.43
CA THR A 100 -5.61 -1.19 -1.60
C THR A 100 -4.79 -1.63 -0.38
N MET A 101 -3.92 -0.76 0.14
CA MET A 101 -3.15 -1.03 1.36
C MET A 101 -4.05 -1.23 2.58
N ALA A 102 -5.02 -0.34 2.80
CA ALA A 102 -5.95 -0.48 3.91
C ALA A 102 -6.79 -1.76 3.79
N THR A 103 -7.16 -2.17 2.57
CA THR A 103 -7.87 -3.43 2.34
C THR A 103 -7.02 -4.64 2.73
N LEU A 104 -5.71 -4.62 2.44
CA LEU A 104 -4.78 -5.68 2.87
C LEU A 104 -4.71 -5.79 4.39
N MET A 105 -4.60 -4.65 5.06
CA MET A 105 -4.47 -4.56 6.51
C MET A 105 -5.78 -4.93 7.22
N HIS A 106 -6.94 -4.70 6.58
CA HIS A 106 -8.25 -5.02 7.14
C HIS A 106 -8.70 -6.48 6.95
N SER A 107 -7.83 -7.37 6.46
CA SER A 107 -8.22 -8.72 5.99
C SER A 107 -8.79 -9.67 7.07
N ASP A 108 -8.69 -9.31 8.35
CA ASP A 108 -9.27 -10.04 9.48
C ASP A 108 -10.49 -9.36 10.13
N GLY A 109 -10.90 -8.20 9.61
CA GLY A 109 -12.06 -7.43 10.06
C GLY A 109 -11.80 -6.48 11.23
N ASP A 110 -10.58 -6.40 11.78
CA ASP A 110 -10.31 -5.57 12.96
C ASP A 110 -9.10 -4.66 12.78
N PHE A 111 -9.37 -3.40 12.39
CA PHE A 111 -8.33 -2.40 12.16
C PHE A 111 -7.72 -1.94 13.50
N ASN A 112 -6.57 -2.49 13.86
CA ASN A 112 -5.91 -2.22 15.13
C ASN A 112 -5.26 -0.81 15.12
N ARG A 113 -4.83 -0.32 16.29
CA ARG A 113 -4.28 1.03 16.42
C ARG A 113 -3.01 1.24 15.59
N ALA A 114 -2.15 0.22 15.49
CA ALA A 114 -0.91 0.32 14.72
C ALA A 114 -1.23 0.49 13.23
N GLU A 115 -2.15 -0.32 12.71
CA GLU A 115 -2.61 -0.24 11.33
C GLU A 115 -3.24 1.12 11.02
N LYS A 116 -4.09 1.64 11.91
CA LYS A 116 -4.69 2.99 11.75
C LYS A 116 -3.64 4.08 11.67
N ASN A 117 -2.59 3.98 12.48
CA ASN A 117 -1.49 4.95 12.46
C ASN A 117 -0.73 4.90 11.13
N VAL A 118 -0.55 3.71 10.56
CA VAL A 118 0.15 3.51 9.29
C VAL A 118 -0.66 4.08 8.14
N VAL A 119 -1.95 3.73 8.03
CA VAL A 119 -2.84 4.34 7.05
C VAL A 119 -2.87 5.86 7.21
N GLY A 120 -2.95 6.36 8.44
CA GLY A 120 -2.90 7.80 8.73
C GLY A 120 -1.61 8.46 8.25
N ALA A 121 -0.46 7.81 8.43
CA ALA A 121 0.83 8.31 7.93
C ALA A 121 0.85 8.40 6.41
N PHE A 122 0.30 7.40 5.72
CA PHE A 122 0.14 7.43 4.27
C PHE A 122 -0.82 8.53 3.81
N VAL A 123 -1.98 8.68 4.43
CA VAL A 123 -2.94 9.76 4.12
C VAL A 123 -2.27 11.13 4.19
N VAL A 124 -1.49 11.37 5.25
CA VAL A 124 -0.77 12.63 5.44
C VAL A 124 0.33 12.79 4.38
N ALA A 125 1.20 11.80 4.22
CA ALA A 125 2.34 11.88 3.30
C ALA A 125 1.91 11.96 1.83
N PHE A 126 0.81 11.29 1.47
CA PHE A 126 0.25 11.30 0.12
C PHE A 126 -0.62 12.53 -0.13
N GLY A 127 -0.90 13.35 0.90
CA GLY A 127 -1.70 14.55 0.79
C GLY A 127 -3.15 14.27 0.41
N ILE A 128 -3.73 13.18 0.93
CA ILE A 128 -5.11 12.79 0.62
C ILE A 128 -6.10 13.73 1.33
N PRO A 129 -6.98 14.43 0.61
CA PRO A 129 -7.96 15.33 1.22
C PRO A 129 -8.97 14.60 2.11
N SER A 130 -9.53 15.29 3.11
CA SER A 130 -10.40 14.68 4.13
C SER A 130 -11.69 14.06 3.57
N ASP A 131 -12.27 14.65 2.53
CA ASP A 131 -13.45 14.10 1.83
C ASP A 131 -13.10 12.79 1.11
N ARG A 132 -11.88 12.68 0.58
CA ARG A 132 -11.37 11.46 -0.04
C ARG A 132 -11.05 10.38 0.99
N VAL A 133 -10.53 10.76 2.16
CA VAL A 133 -10.35 9.84 3.30
C VAL A 133 -11.70 9.26 3.76
N ALA A 134 -12.74 10.09 3.85
CA ALA A 134 -14.08 9.62 4.18
C ALA A 134 -14.59 8.60 3.14
N ALA A 135 -14.41 8.89 1.84
CA ALA A 135 -14.79 7.97 0.77
C ALA A 135 -14.03 6.63 0.82
N ILE A 136 -12.74 6.65 1.19
CA ILE A 136 -11.93 5.43 1.40
C ILE A 136 -12.51 4.59 2.55
N ASN A 137 -12.80 5.22 3.69
CA ASN A 137 -13.37 4.53 4.85
C ASN A 137 -14.76 3.93 4.55
N ASP A 138 -15.62 4.69 3.86
CA ASP A 138 -16.93 4.21 3.43
C ASP A 138 -16.83 3.00 2.49
N ALA A 139 -15.86 3.02 1.57
CA ALA A 139 -15.62 1.91 0.65
C ALA A 139 -15.06 0.66 1.37
N LEU A 140 -14.22 0.83 2.39
CA LEU A 140 -13.70 -0.28 3.20
C LEU A 140 -14.82 -0.98 3.96
N HIS A 141 -15.70 -0.23 4.63
CA HIS A 141 -16.81 -0.79 5.42
C HIS A 141 -18.05 -1.15 4.59
N GLY A 142 -18.21 -0.57 3.40
CA GLY A 142 -19.28 -0.92 2.46
C GLY A 142 -19.07 -2.25 1.74
N SER A 143 -17.81 -2.70 1.63
CA SER A 143 -17.44 -3.96 0.97
C SER A 143 -17.82 -5.21 1.79
N GLU A 144 -18.16 -5.06 3.08
CA GLU A 144 -18.64 -6.14 3.96
C GLU A 144 -20.15 -6.43 3.81
N LYS A 145 -20.89 -5.64 3.02
CA LYS A 145 -22.31 -5.89 2.72
C LYS A 145 -22.49 -6.55 1.36
N GLN A 146 -22.06 -7.80 1.22
CA GLN A 146 -22.61 -8.69 0.20
C GLN A 146 -23.27 -9.91 0.89
N PRO A 147 -24.58 -10.13 0.70
CA PRO A 147 -25.29 -11.29 1.25
C PRO A 147 -24.89 -12.61 0.58
#